data_AF-A0A1Q8V185-F1
#
_entry.id   AF-A0A1Q8V185-F1
#
_cell.length_a   1.000
_cell.length_b   1.000
_cell.length_c   1.000
_cell.angle_alpha   90.00
_cell.angle_beta   90.00
_cell.angle_gamma   90.00
#
_symmetry.space_group_name_H-M   'P 1'
#
loop_
_entity.id
_entity.type
_entity.pdbx_description
1 polymer ?
#
loop_
_entity_poly.entity_id
_entity_poly.type
_entity_poly.pdbx_seq_one_letter_code
_entity_poly.pdbx_strand_id
1 'polypeptide(L)' 'MKAQRIKAKIEDYSRFIYVLLAVSTFLYIGVMIGQGEKSDMQLGIMEAIVILFAALAFYFSYQTKKLKKELMKEKE' A
#
# COMPACT_ATOMS: atom_id res chain seq x y z
N MET A 1 0.72 -0.17 28.33
CA MET A 1 0.66 -1.29 27.35
C MET A 1 -0.03 -0.92 26.04
N LYS A 2 -1.16 -0.18 26.04
CA LYS A 2 -1.93 0.18 24.83
C LYS A 2 -1.14 1.04 23.82
N ALA A 3 -0.48 2.10 24.27
CA ALA A 3 0.37 2.96 23.44
C ALA A 3 1.51 2.22 22.72
N GLN A 4 2.13 1.21 23.35
CA GLN A 4 3.19 0.40 22.72
C GLN A 4 2.63 -0.48 21.58
N ARG A 5 1.44 -1.07 21.76
CA ARG A 5 0.75 -1.82 20.70
C ARG A 5 0.36 -0.93 19.51
N ILE A 6 -0.09 0.29 19.77
CA ILE A 6 -0.42 1.27 18.72
C ILE A 6 0.83 1.66 17.93
N LYS A 7 1.96 1.89 18.61
CA LYS A 7 3.25 2.17 17.95
C LYS A 7 3.71 1.01 17.06
N ALA A 8 3.68 -0.23 17.56
CA ALA A 8 4.04 -1.40 16.77
C ALA A 8 3.18 -1.52 15.51
N LYS A 9 1.86 -1.33 15.66
CA LYS A 9 0.91 -1.37 14.52
C LYS A 9 1.17 -0.26 13.48
N ILE A 10 1.56 0.93 13.92
CA ILE A 10 1.98 2.03 13.03
C ILE A 10 3.24 1.65 12.25
N GLU A 11 4.21 1.03 12.92
CA GLU A 11 5.46 0.60 12.29
C GLU A 11 5.19 -0.48 11.23
N ASP A 12 4.38 -1.49 11.54
CA ASP A 12 3.98 -2.53 10.61
C ASP A 12 3.28 -1.95 9.38
N TYR A 13 2.28 -1.09 9.59
CA TYR A 13 1.58 -0.44 8.48
C TYR A 13 2.51 0.43 7.64
N SER A 14 3.48 1.10 8.26
CA SER A 14 4.50 1.88 7.54
C SER A 14 5.34 0.99 6.64
N ARG A 15 5.78 -0.18 7.14
CA ARG A 15 6.52 -1.16 6.34
C ARG A 15 5.68 -1.71 5.18
N PHE A 16 4.41 -2.05 5.43
CA PHE A 16 3.51 -2.53 4.38
C PHE A 16 3.27 -1.51 3.28
N ILE A 17 3.17 -0.22 3.61
CA ILE A 17 3.04 0.85 2.60
C ILE A 17 4.24 0.81 1.64
N TYR A 18 5.46 0.76 2.16
CA TYR A 18 6.66 0.71 1.31
C TYR A 18 6.71 -0.55 0.45
N VAL A 19 6.38 -1.71 1.01
CA VAL A 19 6.36 -2.99 0.26
C VAL A 19 5.30 -2.96 -0.84
N LEU A 20 4.07 -2.53 -0.54
CA LEU A 20 2.99 -2.45 -1.52
C LEU A 20 3.32 -1.48 -2.65
N LEU A 21 3.91 -0.33 -2.35
CA LEU A 21 4.35 0.63 -3.38
C LEU A 21 5.47 0.05 -4.24
N ALA A 22 6.49 -0.55 -3.64
CA ALA A 22 7.59 -1.18 -4.39
C ALA A 22 7.07 -2.29 -5.32
N VAL A 23 6.23 -3.19 -4.81
CA VAL A 23 5.61 -4.25 -5.60
C VAL A 23 4.73 -3.67 -6.72
N SER A 24 3.94 -2.63 -6.45
CA SER A 24 3.14 -1.94 -7.47
C SER A 24 4.01 -1.39 -8.60
N THR A 25 5.15 -0.78 -8.26
CA THR A 25 6.11 -0.26 -9.26
C THR A 25 6.70 -1.39 -10.11
N PHE A 26 7.12 -2.49 -9.50
CA PHE A 26 7.64 -3.65 -10.24
C PHE A 26 6.58 -4.27 -11.15
N LEU A 27 5.34 -4.42 -10.67
CA LEU A 27 4.24 -4.93 -11.47
C LEU A 27 3.92 -4.00 -12.65
N TYR A 28 3.93 -2.68 -12.44
CA TYR A 28 3.72 -1.71 -13.51
C TYR A 28 4.80 -1.78 -14.60
N ILE A 29 6.07 -1.96 -14.21
CA ILE A 29 7.15 -2.23 -15.18
C ILE A 29 6.83 -3.49 -16.00
N GLY A 30 6.34 -4.55 -15.34
CA GLY A 30 5.91 -5.78 -16.02
C GLY A 30 4.71 -5.60 -16.97
N VAL A 31 3.79 -4.68 -16.67
CA VAL A 31 2.69 -4.30 -17.58
C VAL A 31 3.26 -3.66 -18.86
N MET A 32 4.17 -2.71 -18.69
CA MET A 32 4.79 -1.95 -19.79
C MET A 32 5.62 -2.83 -20.73
N ILE A 33 6.32 -3.84 -20.21
CA ILE A 33 7.12 -4.76 -21.02
C ILE A 33 6.19 -5.65 -21.84
N GLY A 34 6.30 -5.64 -23.18
CA GLY A 34 5.50 -6.50 -24.05
C GLY A 34 4.03 -6.11 -24.12
N GLN A 35 3.71 -4.82 -24.01
CA GLN A 35 2.34 -4.31 -24.07
C GLN A 35 1.63 -4.65 -25.40
N GLY A 36 2.37 -4.76 -26.50
CA GLY A 36 1.84 -5.16 -27.81
C GLY A 36 1.63 -6.66 -28.03
N GLU A 37 2.06 -7.50 -27.09
CA GLU A 37 1.93 -8.97 -27.18
C GLU A 37 0.78 -9.53 -26.33
N LYS A 38 0.23 -8.70 -25.44
CA LYS A 38 -0.84 -9.09 -24.50
C LYS A 38 -2.20 -8.71 -25.07
N SER A 39 -3.22 -9.52 -24.77
CA SER A 39 -4.59 -9.14 -25.08
C SER A 39 -5.08 -8.00 -24.18
N ASP A 40 -6.07 -7.25 -24.63
CA ASP A 40 -6.69 -6.17 -23.85
C ASP A 40 -7.20 -6.64 -22.48
N MET A 41 -7.73 -7.88 -22.42
CA MET A 41 -8.17 -8.48 -21.17
C MET A 41 -7.01 -8.74 -20.21
N GLN A 42 -5.88 -9.24 -20.71
CA GLN A 42 -4.69 -9.46 -19.88
C GLN A 42 -4.13 -8.14 -19.36
N LEU A 43 -4.02 -7.12 -20.21
CA LEU A 43 -3.59 -5.78 -19.81
C LEU A 43 -4.52 -5.20 -18.74
N GLY A 44 -5.84 -5.28 -18.95
CA GLY A 44 -6.83 -4.78 -17.99
C GLY A 44 -6.73 -5.45 -16.62
N ILE A 45 -6.50 -6.77 -16.57
CA ILE A 45 -6.31 -7.49 -15.30
C ILE A 45 -5.03 -7.04 -14.60
N MET A 46 -3.91 -6.93 -15.33
CA MET A 46 -2.63 -6.55 -14.75
C MET A 46 -2.66 -5.11 -14.22
N GLU A 47 -3.26 -4.18 -14.96
CA GLU A 47 -3.46 -2.79 -14.52
C GLU A 47 -4.36 -2.70 -13.29
N ALA A 48 -5.46 -3.47 -13.25
CA ALA A 48 -6.34 -3.53 -12.09
C ALA A 48 -5.61 -4.01 -10.82
N ILE A 49 -4.70 -4.99 -10.96
CA ILE A 49 -3.88 -5.48 -9.83
C ILE A 49 -2.92 -4.38 -9.34
N VAL A 50 -2.26 -3.66 -10.25
CA VAL A 50 -1.39 -2.53 -9.88
C VAL A 50 -2.17 -1.46 -9.12
N ILE A 51 -3.35 -1.09 -9.63
CA ILE A 51 -4.24 -0.11 -9.00
C ILE A 51 -4.69 -0.59 -7.61
N LEU A 52 -5.03 -1.89 -7.47
CA LEU A 52 -5.43 -2.47 -6.19
C LEU A 52 -4.31 -2.37 -5.15
N PHE A 53 -3.07 -2.71 -5.50
CA PHE A 53 -1.95 -2.65 -4.57
C PHE A 53 -1.63 -1.20 -4.18
N ALA A 54 -1.68 -0.26 -5.12
CA ALA A 54 -1.53 1.16 -4.86
C ALA A 54 -2.64 1.71 -3.94
N ALA A 55 -3.90 1.30 -4.16
CA ALA A 55 -5.03 1.68 -3.33
C ALA A 55 -4.90 1.12 -1.90
N LEU A 56 -4.42 -0.11 -1.74
CA LEU A 56 -4.13 -0.70 -0.43
C LEU A 56 -3.02 0.06 0.30
N ALA A 57 -1.96 0.48 -0.41
CA ALA A 57 -0.91 1.31 0.19
C ALA A 57 -1.47 2.67 0.68
N PHE A 58 -2.36 3.28 -0.10
CA PHE A 58 -3.05 4.50 0.31
C PHE A 58 -3.94 4.28 1.53
N TYR A 59 -4.69 3.18 1.56
CA TYR A 59 -5.53 2.79 2.70
C TYR A 59 -4.71 2.62 3.99
N PHE A 60 -3.59 1.88 3.94
CA PHE A 60 -2.70 1.72 5.10
C PHE A 60 -2.08 3.06 5.52
N SER A 61 -1.77 3.95 4.57
CA SER A 61 -1.29 5.30 4.86
C SER A 61 -2.33 6.12 5.63
N TYR A 62 -3.60 6.04 5.23
CA TYR A 62 -4.71 6.68 5.93
C TYR A 62 -4.88 6.13 7.35
N GLN A 63 -4.89 4.81 7.51
CA GLN A 63 -5.01 4.17 8.82
C GLN A 63 -3.84 4.51 9.76
N THR A 64 -2.62 4.56 9.21
CA THR A 64 -1.42 4.97 9.96
C THR A 64 -1.55 6.40 10.47
N LYS A 65 -2.05 7.33 9.64
CA LYS A 65 -2.30 8.73 10.05
C LYS A 65 -3.34 8.80 11.17
N LYS A 66 -4.42 8.01 11.10
CA LYS A 66 -5.43 7.95 12.15
C LYS A 66 -4.86 7.44 13.48
N LEU A 67 -4.12 6.32 13.46
CA LEU A 67 -3.47 5.76 14.65
C LEU A 67 -2.44 6.71 15.26
N LYS A 68 -1.66 7.44 14.44
CA LYS A 68 -0.73 8.47 14.92
C LYS A 68 -1.45 9.59 15.67
N LYS A 69 -2.61 10.06 15.15
CA LYS A 69 -3.45 11.06 15.82
C LYS A 69 -4.01 10.56 17.15
N GLU A 70 -4.49 9.31 17.19
CA GLU A 70 -4.99 8.69 18.44
C GLU A 70 -3.88 8.58 19.49
N LEU A 71 -2.67 8.19 19.09
CA LEU A 71 -1.52 8.10 19.99
C LEU A 71 -1.07 9.46 20.55
N MET A 72 -1.21 10.54 19.77
CA MET A 72 -0.92 11.90 20.24
C MET A 72 -1.92 12.36 21.31
N LYS A 73 -3.21 12.09 21.10
CA LYS A 73 -4.27 12.42 22.07
C LYS A 73 -4.18 11.64 23.38
N GLU A 74 -3.63 10.42 23.36
CA GLU A 74 -3.43 9.62 24.57
C GLU A 74 -2.20 10.08 25.40
N LYS A 75 -1.38 10.97 24.86
CA LYS A 75 -0.20 11.54 25.55
C LYS A 75 -0.43 12.92 26.15
N GLU A 76 -1.52 13.61 25.77
CA GLU A 76 -2.01 14.84 26.40
C GLU A 76 -2.84 14.51 27.63
#